data_AF-A0A8J8DI81-F1
#
_entry.id   AF-A0A8J8DI81-F1
#
_cell.length_a   1.000
_cell.length_b   1.000
_cell.length_c   1.000
_cell.angle_alpha   90.00
_cell.angle_beta   90.00
_cell.angle_gamma   90.00
#
_symmetry.space_group_name_H-M   'P 1'
#
loop_
_entity.id
_entity.type
_entity.pdbx_description
1 polymer ?
#
loop_
_entity_poly.entity_id
_entity_poly.type
_entity_poly.pdbx_seq_one_letter_code
_entity_poly.pdbx_strand_id
1 'polypeptide(L)' 'MSNADYTGVLLFLYSLLTLFSIVWVTLDSVTRQKRMPGTEKVIWITVAFLLGPIGAAIYYFVIKREHRYEREPEAF' A
#
# COMPACT_ATOMS: atom_id res chain seq x y z
N MET A 1 -16.45 -7.65 -30.74
CA MET A 1 -16.23 -7.27 -29.34
C MET A 1 -16.33 -5.76 -29.28
N SER A 2 -17.24 -5.24 -28.46
CA SER A 2 -17.52 -3.80 -28.37
C SER A 2 -16.44 -3.12 -27.53
N ASN A 3 -16.12 -1.86 -27.80
CA ASN A 3 -15.20 -1.06 -26.98
C ASN A 3 -15.64 -1.02 -25.50
N ALA A 4 -16.94 -1.20 -25.25
CA ALA A 4 -17.55 -1.28 -23.92
C ALA A 4 -17.08 -2.51 -23.10
N ASP A 5 -16.72 -3.62 -23.76
CA ASP A 5 -16.28 -4.85 -23.10
C ASP A 5 -14.89 -4.65 -22.48
N TYR A 6 -13.97 -4.02 -23.22
CA TYR A 6 -12.61 -3.72 -22.76
C TYR A 6 -12.59 -2.72 -21.60
N THR A 7 -13.47 -1.72 -21.64
CA THR A 7 -13.61 -0.77 -20.52
C THR A 7 -14.11 -1.46 -19.25
N GLY A 8 -15.04 -2.42 -19.37
CA GLY A 8 -15.52 -3.19 -18.21
C GLY A 8 -14.42 -4.05 -17.59
N VAL A 9 -13.64 -4.75 -18.42
CA VAL A 9 -12.51 -5.56 -17.96
C VAL A 9 -11.42 -4.70 -17.30
N LEU A 10 -11.10 -3.53 -17.88
CA LEU A 10 -10.13 -2.59 -17.30
C LEU A 10 -10.56 -2.08 -15.93
N LEU A 11 -11.83 -1.69 -15.79
CA LEU A 11 -12.36 -1.23 -14.50
C LEU A 11 -12.36 -2.36 -13.45
N PHE A 12 -12.69 -3.59 -13.86
CA PHE A 12 -12.62 -4.75 -12.97
C PHE A 12 -11.18 -5.02 -12.48
N LEU A 13 -10.20 -5.02 -13.39
CA LEU A 13 -8.80 -5.20 -13.05
C LEU A 13 -8.27 -4.07 -12.14
N TYR A 14 -8.66 -2.83 -12.41
CA TYR A 14 -8.29 -1.69 -11.58
C TYR A 14 -8.89 -1.79 -10.17
N SER A 15 -10.14 -2.26 -10.07
CA SER A 15 -10.82 -2.50 -8.79
C SER A 15 -10.06 -3.55 -7.96
N LEU A 16 -9.69 -4.67 -8.59
CA LEU A 16 -8.91 -5.73 -7.94
C LEU A 16 -7.54 -5.22 -7.49
N LEU A 17 -6.84 -4.46 -8.33
CA LEU A 17 -5.54 -3.89 -8.02
C LEU A 17 -5.62 -2.93 -6.82
N THR A 18 -6.67 -2.11 -6.77
CA THR A 18 -6.93 -1.19 -5.66
C THR A 18 -7.14 -1.96 -4.36
N LEU A 19 -7.95 -3.01 -4.38
CA LEU A 19 -8.21 -3.85 -3.22
C LEU A 19 -6.93 -4.53 -2.73
N PHE A 20 -6.15 -5.10 -3.65
CA PHE A 20 -4.85 -5.71 -3.34
C PHE A 20 -3.88 -4.69 -2.73
N SER A 21 -3.86 -3.46 -3.24
CA SER A 21 -2.99 -2.39 -2.76
C SER A 21 -3.30 -2.02 -1.30
N ILE A 22 -4.58 -1.88 -0.96
CA ILE A 22 -5.03 -1.56 0.40
C ILE A 22 -4.66 -2.69 1.37
N VAL A 23 -4.97 -3.94 0.99
CA VAL A 23 -4.65 -5.13 1.78
C VAL A 23 -3.15 -5.24 2.01
N TRP A 24 -2.35 -5.03 0.96
CA TRP A 24 -0.89 -5.08 1.04
C TRP A 24 -0.33 -4.03 1.99
N VAL A 25 -0.72 -2.75 1.86
CA VAL A 25 -0.24 -1.67 2.73
C VAL A 25 -0.62 -1.96 4.19
N THR A 26 -1.83 -2.45 4.42
CA THR A 26 -2.31 -2.81 5.77
C THR A 26 -1.47 -3.96 6.34
N LEU A 27 -1.27 -5.04 5.59
CA LEU A 27 -0.47 -6.18 6.03
C LEU A 27 0.99 -5.81 6.26
N ASP A 28 1.61 -5.06 5.35
CA ASP A 28 3.00 -4.62 5.47
C ASP A 28 3.18 -3.72 6.71
N SER A 29 2.29 -2.76 6.91
CA SER A 29 2.32 -1.85 8.05
C SER A 29 2.11 -2.58 9.39
N VAL A 30 1.22 -3.58 9.44
CA VAL A 30 0.95 -4.33 10.68
C VAL A 30 2.03 -5.39 10.96
N THR A 31 2.42 -6.18 9.96
CA THR A 31 3.28 -7.36 10.15
C THR A 31 4.77 -7.07 10.04
N ARG A 32 5.17 -6.18 9.13
CA ARG A 32 6.59 -5.87 8.85
C ARG A 32 7.05 -4.60 9.56
N GLN A 33 6.27 -3.54 9.53
CA GLN A 33 6.61 -2.26 10.17
C GLN A 33 6.26 -2.25 11.68
N LYS A 34 6.87 -3.15 12.47
CA LYS A 34 6.55 -3.30 13.90
C LYS A 34 6.88 -2.05 14.74
N ARG A 35 7.89 -1.29 14.35
CA ARG A 35 8.32 -0.05 15.04
C ARG A 35 7.56 1.21 14.61
N MET A 36 6.68 1.08 13.62
CA MET A 36 5.92 2.23 13.10
C MET A 36 4.83 2.65 14.10
N PRO A 37 4.72 3.96 14.43
CA PRO A 37 3.70 4.47 15.34
C PRO A 37 2.29 4.16 14.84
N GLY A 38 1.36 3.83 15.74
CA GLY A 38 -0.03 3.49 15.39
C GLY A 38 -0.71 4.57 14.55
N THR A 39 -0.50 5.84 14.88
CA THR A 39 -1.03 6.98 14.11
C THR A 39 -0.53 6.98 12.66
N GLU A 40 0.76 6.70 12.45
CA GLU A 40 1.33 6.67 11.11
C GLU A 40 0.80 5.48 10.30
N LYS A 41 0.59 4.32 10.95
CA LYS A 41 -0.05 3.16 10.29
C LYS A 41 -1.44 3.54 9.77
N VAL A 42 -2.25 4.18 10.62
CA VAL A 42 -3.59 4.63 10.25
C VAL A 42 -3.54 5.62 9.09
N ILE A 43 -2.64 6.60 9.13
CA ILE A 43 -2.46 7.58 8.04
C ILE A 43 -2.16 6.86 6.72
N TRP A 44 -1.20 5.93 6.68
CA TRP A 44 -0.85 5.24 5.43
C TRP A 44 -1.94 4.30 4.93
N ILE A 45 -2.69 3.66 5.82
CA ILE A 45 -3.86 2.86 5.45
C ILE A 45 -4.95 3.77 4.85
N THR A 46 -5.22 4.94 5.46
CA THR A 46 -6.17 5.92 4.91
C THR A 46 -5.71 6.48 3.56
N VAL A 47 -4.42 6.79 3.42
CA VAL A 47 -3.82 7.24 2.15
C VAL A 47 -3.97 6.18 1.06
N ALA A 48 -3.68 4.91 1.36
CA ALA A 48 -3.88 3.80 0.42
C ALA A 48 -5.36 3.57 0.09
N PHE A 49 -6.27 3.81 1.04
CA PHE A 49 -7.71 3.71 0.80
C PHE A 49 -8.24 4.80 -0.13
N LEU A 50 -7.78 6.05 0.04
CA LEU A 50 -8.23 7.20 -0.78
C LEU A 50 -7.56 7.26 -2.15
N LEU A 51 -6.28 6.91 -2.25
CA LEU A 51 -5.47 7.04 -3.48
C LEU A 51 -5.26 5.69 -4.19
N GLY A 52 -5.70 4.59 -3.59
CA GLY A 52 -5.60 3.24 -4.14
C GLY A 52 -4.14 2.83 -4.46
N PRO A 53 -3.86 2.35 -5.69
CA PRO A 53 -2.52 1.90 -6.05
C PRO A 53 -1.47 3.02 -6.01
N ILE A 54 -1.86 4.29 -6.23
CA ILE A 54 -0.94 5.43 -6.13
C ILE A 54 -0.50 5.61 -4.68
N GLY A 55 -1.44 5.57 -3.73
CA GLY A 55 -1.13 5.66 -2.30
C GLY A 55 -0.20 4.53 -1.83
N ALA A 56 -0.43 3.31 -2.32
CA ALA A 56 0.42 2.16 -2.04
C ALA A 56 1.83 2.29 -2.65
N ALA A 57 1.96 2.87 -3.84
CA ALA A 57 3.26 3.15 -4.44
C ALA A 57 4.04 4.17 -3.59
N ILE A 58 3.41 5.26 -3.16
CA ILE A 58 4.05 6.25 -2.28
C ILE A 58 4.49 5.60 -0.96
N TYR A 59 3.62 4.79 -0.34
CA TYR A 59 3.97 4.04 0.87
C TYR A 59 5.22 3.18 0.66
N TYR A 60 5.31 2.47 -0.47
CA TYR A 60 6.47 1.64 -0.78
C TYR A 60 7.77 2.46 -0.85
N PHE A 61 7.76 3.59 -1.57
CA PHE A 61 8.96 4.41 -1.73
C PHE A 61 9.36 5.16 -0.45
N VAL A 62 8.39 5.62 0.36
CA VAL A 62 8.69 6.44 1.54
C VAL A 62 8.98 5.60 2.77
N ILE A 63 8.25 4.50 2.98
CA ILE A 63 8.35 3.69 4.19
C ILE A 63 9.23 2.46 3.96
N LYS A 64 8.90 1.67 2.94
CA LYS A 64 9.52 0.36 2.75
C LYS A 64 10.93 0.48 2.18
N ARG A 65 11.14 1.32 1.16
CA ARG A 65 12.45 1.51 0.53
C ARG A 65 13.48 2.12 1.47
N GLU A 66 13.05 3.02 2.34
CA GLU A 66 13.93 3.68 3.32
C GLU A 66 14.25 2.77 4.52
N HIS A 67 13.70 1.55 4.57
CA HIS A 67 13.81 0.62 5.71
C HIS A 67 13.57 1.30 7.07
N ARG A 68 12.73 2.34 7.08
CA ARG A 68 12.67 3.32 8.16
C ARG A 68 12.35 2.67 9.52
N TYR A 69 11.47 1.66 9.49
CA TYR A 69 11.07 0.90 10.67
C TYR A 69 11.56 -0.55 10.66
N GLU A 70 12.34 -0.94 9.64
CA GLU A 70 12.96 -2.27 9.51
C GLU A 70 14.40 -2.31 10.05
N ARG A 71 15.02 -1.17 10.42
CA ARG A 71 16.37 -1.16 11.01
C ARG A 71 16.46 -2.05 12.26
N GLU A 72 17.15 -3.17 12.13
CA GLU A 72 17.78 -3.85 13.26
C GLU A 72 18.63 -2.81 14.03
N PRO A 73 18.65 -2.87 15.37
CA PRO A 73 19.56 -2.01 16.12
C PRO A 73 20.96 -2.25 15.57
N GLU A 74 21.63 -1.17 15.15
CA GLU A 74 23.04 -1.22 14.80
C GLU A 74 23.75 -1.98 15.92
N ALA A 75 24.30 -3.16 15.58
CA ALA A 75 25.05 -3.98 16.52
C ALA A 75 26.34 -3.22 16.84
N PHE A 76 26.30 -2.44 17.91
CA PHE A 76 27.45 -1.85 18.57
C PHE A 76 28.00 -2.81 19.61
#